data_AF-A0ABD3PKL3-F1
#
_entry.id   AF-A0ABD3PKL3-F1
#
_cell.length_a   1.000
_cell.length_b   1.000
_cell.length_c   1.000
_cell.angle_alpha   90.00
_cell.angle_beta   90.00
_cell.angle_gamma   90.00
#
_symmetry.space_group_name_H-M   'P 1'
#
loop_
_entity.id
_entity.type
_entity.pdbx_description
1 polymer ?
#
loop_
_entity_poly.entity_id
_entity_poly.type
_entity_poly.pdbx_seq_one_letter_code
_entity_poly.pdbx_strand_id
1 'polypeptide(L)'
;MSTSMIAVTKYSFLLGFVLSACHHAADGFSFPRTSVNNQHMSVLNLAWYDDDGYEEEESNNRRNSSRGRGGGRTASIERPKTRRPTGRNTSDWDRPKPVRQPKVQQQRTTLLSRTQNAPQFTAAIDCPHFGTCPGCVVNSTVADIDIIQSAKLYFSSLSVQKHIIPSKLKQQNLYDEEDFFKVRIPGSITQWRSQAKLATAPANTWSKAAGAAIGLYARHSHKVLSIPDCKVHHPSINKAINMIVQATKKVRTPVYQEDIDDGLLRYVQLQVEMSTGKVCLTLVMHAEKLKECQPHLSFLVKELKKLDEKREVWHSIWCHCNDSSGNAIFNRDIKRWHPVEGPPFICEKIPGAFPNLKEGLLYFSPMVFRQANLEGFAEIAKEVREAIPAGSKVCEMYAGVGLLGLSSLLHHGKMGESGKGRGLQWLKCSDENPENARCFERAVNSMPMHITGRTPRRFQKDEGDKRNKSRRDKKDDLISIQEMVNRLNDDKSDTNVRTSVTYTVASAASALYSGQALGADVLIVDPPRKGLDEPVLKQLCMPINKNQPYTETAAELSDLPNHLINWANDVRTLIYVSCGFDALARECDQLLKSNAGWELESATGYVLFPGSNHVETVVVLRR
;
A
#
# COMPACT_ATOMS: atom_id res chain seq x y z
N MET A 1 42.10 63.99 -34.63
CA MET A 1 40.75 64.38 -34.17
C MET A 1 40.53 63.65 -32.85
N SER A 2 40.67 64.31 -31.69
CA SER A 2 39.67 65.16 -31.01
C SER A 2 38.49 64.32 -30.47
N THR A 3 38.08 64.33 -29.19
CA THR A 3 38.61 64.99 -27.98
C THR A 3 37.99 64.34 -26.72
N SER A 4 38.76 64.30 -25.61
CA SER A 4 38.49 64.56 -24.16
C SER A 4 37.03 64.65 -23.61
N MET A 5 36.69 64.48 -22.31
CA MET A 5 37.38 64.35 -20.99
C MET A 5 36.66 63.25 -20.14
N ILE A 6 37.05 62.76 -18.94
CA ILE A 6 38.05 63.04 -17.89
C ILE A 6 37.70 64.08 -16.77
N ALA A 7 36.98 63.61 -15.73
CA ALA A 7 37.01 64.10 -14.32
C ALA A 7 36.49 62.94 -13.43
N VAL A 8 37.05 62.47 -12.30
CA VAL A 8 37.99 62.97 -11.26
C VAL A 8 37.39 63.95 -10.25
N THR A 9 36.96 63.43 -9.09
CA THR A 9 37.26 64.05 -7.77
C THR A 9 37.34 62.97 -6.69
N LYS A 10 38.30 63.09 -5.77
CA LYS A 10 38.45 62.26 -4.54
C LYS A 10 37.89 63.03 -3.34
N TYR A 11 37.51 62.34 -2.28
CA TYR A 11 37.87 62.74 -0.91
C TYR A 11 38.08 61.50 -0.02
N SER A 12 38.94 61.64 0.99
CA SER A 12 39.41 60.57 1.89
C SER A 12 39.08 60.89 3.36
N PHE A 13 39.57 60.03 4.27
CA PHE A 13 39.49 60.10 5.75
C PHE A 13 38.20 59.49 6.37
N LEU A 14 38.24 58.80 7.54
CA LEU A 14 39.37 58.54 8.45
C LEU A 14 39.30 57.13 9.10
N LEU A 15 40.47 56.64 9.51
CA LEU A 15 40.82 55.39 10.19
C LEU A 15 40.30 55.31 11.66
N GLY A 16 40.23 54.10 12.25
CA GLY A 16 40.70 53.93 13.65
C GLY A 16 40.03 52.92 14.58
N PHE A 17 40.74 51.79 14.87
CA PHE A 17 40.87 51.05 16.16
C PHE A 17 39.59 50.58 16.93
N VAL A 18 39.58 49.49 17.72
CA VAL A 18 40.59 48.81 18.56
C VAL A 18 40.45 47.27 18.48
N LEU A 19 41.54 46.54 18.77
CA LEU A 19 41.65 45.08 18.90
C LEU A 19 41.81 44.63 20.38
N SER A 20 41.47 43.36 20.65
CA SER A 20 42.05 42.46 21.68
C SER A 20 41.56 42.48 23.15
N ALA A 21 41.06 41.31 23.60
CA ALA A 21 41.41 40.56 24.83
C ALA A 21 40.35 39.44 25.03
N CYS A 22 40.61 38.13 24.91
CA CYS A 22 41.41 37.20 25.73
C CYS A 22 40.88 36.86 27.14
N HIS A 23 40.70 35.54 27.34
CA HIS A 23 40.79 34.74 28.58
C HIS A 23 39.57 34.48 29.50
N HIS A 24 39.32 33.16 29.67
CA HIS A 24 38.96 32.41 30.87
C HIS A 24 37.89 32.95 31.85
N ALA A 25 36.79 32.20 31.95
CA ALA A 25 36.19 31.81 33.23
C ALA A 25 35.53 30.42 33.10
N ALA A 26 35.75 29.55 34.09
CA ALA A 26 34.99 28.33 34.29
C ALA A 26 33.87 28.58 35.34
N ASP A 27 33.30 27.51 35.88
CA ASP A 27 32.18 27.47 36.82
C ASP A 27 30.82 27.86 36.19
N GLY A 28 29.72 27.11 36.37
CA GLY A 28 29.54 25.89 37.16
C GLY A 28 28.18 25.91 37.85
N PHE A 29 27.14 25.36 37.22
CA PHE A 29 25.83 25.22 37.87
C PHE A 29 25.13 23.89 37.56
N SER A 30 24.56 23.31 38.61
CA SER A 30 23.99 21.96 38.66
C SER A 30 22.49 21.93 38.33
N PHE A 31 22.03 20.76 37.87
CA PHE A 31 20.62 20.38 37.66
C PHE A 31 19.68 20.77 38.81
N PRO A 32 18.38 20.90 38.47
CA PRO A 32 17.35 20.17 39.19
C PRO A 32 16.75 19.06 38.32
N ARG A 33 16.68 17.84 38.88
CA ARG A 33 15.76 16.80 38.40
C ARG A 33 14.33 17.26 38.71
N THR A 34 13.43 17.20 37.74
CA THR A 34 11.98 17.25 38.00
C THR A 34 11.33 15.91 37.69
N SER A 35 10.37 15.55 38.53
CA SER A 35 9.79 14.21 38.64
C SER A 35 8.81 13.88 37.52
N VAL A 36 8.81 12.62 37.10
CA VAL A 36 7.69 12.00 36.38
C VAL A 36 6.41 12.20 37.19
N ASN A 37 5.38 12.75 36.54
CA ASN A 37 4.04 12.82 37.12
C ASN A 37 3.03 12.34 36.06
N ASN A 38 2.45 11.17 36.30
CA ASN A 38 1.45 10.58 35.40
C ASN A 38 0.16 11.41 35.46
N GLN A 39 -0.20 12.07 34.36
CA GLN A 39 -1.56 12.54 34.13
C GLN A 39 -2.00 12.23 32.69
N HIS A 40 -3.27 11.87 32.56
CA HIS A 40 -3.92 11.48 31.30
C HIS A 40 -3.57 12.42 30.14
N MET A 41 -2.98 11.86 29.08
CA MET A 41 -3.01 12.49 27.76
C MET A 41 -4.12 11.87 26.92
N SER A 42 -5.01 12.72 26.44
CA SER A 42 -5.98 12.42 25.39
C SER A 42 -5.25 11.97 24.12
N VAL A 43 -5.73 10.88 23.52
CA VAL A 43 -5.23 10.38 22.23
C VAL A 43 -5.49 11.43 21.15
N LEU A 44 -4.41 11.97 20.57
CA LEU A 44 -4.43 12.86 19.42
C LEU A 44 -3.68 12.18 18.27
N ASN A 45 -4.27 12.24 17.08
CA ASN A 45 -3.86 11.47 15.91
C ASN A 45 -2.40 11.74 15.49
N LEU A 46 -1.62 10.67 15.29
CA LEU A 46 -0.30 10.76 14.66
C LEU A 46 -0.44 10.74 13.14
N ALA A 47 -0.32 11.92 12.52
CA ALA A 47 -0.26 12.06 11.07
C ALA A 47 1.03 11.47 10.48
N TRP A 48 0.89 10.68 9.41
CA TRP A 48 2.00 10.17 8.59
C TRP A 48 1.63 10.18 7.11
N TYR A 49 2.01 11.28 6.44
CA TYR A 49 2.01 11.51 5.00
C TYR A 49 0.82 10.95 4.22
N ASP A 50 -0.23 11.76 4.18
CA ASP A 50 -1.33 11.69 3.23
C ASP A 50 -0.83 11.97 1.80
N ASP A 51 -1.31 11.21 0.81
CA ASP A 51 -1.24 11.53 -0.64
C ASP A 51 -2.63 12.01 -1.15
N ASP A 52 -3.62 12.15 -0.24
CA ASP A 52 -5.04 12.43 -0.50
C ASP A 52 -5.48 13.83 -0.04
N GLY A 53 -4.89 14.87 -0.63
CA GLY A 53 -5.40 16.23 -0.52
C GLY A 53 -6.63 16.45 -1.42
N TYR A 54 -7.82 16.40 -0.84
CA TYR A 54 -9.07 16.85 -1.46
C TYR A 54 -9.78 17.82 -0.49
N GLU A 55 -9.63 19.13 -0.73
CA GLU A 55 -10.51 20.14 -0.14
C GLU A 55 -11.52 20.59 -1.20
N GLU A 56 -12.81 20.49 -0.90
CA GLU A 56 -13.88 21.06 -1.72
C GLU A 56 -14.04 22.56 -1.36
N GLU A 57 -13.89 23.45 -2.34
CA GLU A 57 -14.20 24.87 -2.16
C GLU A 57 -15.73 25.09 -2.10
N GLU A 58 -16.34 24.94 -0.91
CA GLU A 58 -17.71 25.43 -0.69
C GLU A 58 -17.75 26.90 -0.25
N SER A 59 -18.49 27.69 -1.02
CA SER A 59 -18.62 29.14 -0.85
C SER A 59 -19.34 29.54 0.44
N ASN A 60 -18.67 30.38 1.23
CA ASN A 60 -19.13 30.81 2.55
C ASN A 60 -20.26 31.86 2.46
N ASN A 61 -21.49 31.53 2.88
CA ASN A 61 -22.59 32.50 2.97
C ASN A 61 -23.10 32.64 4.41
N ARG A 62 -22.83 33.80 5.04
CA ARG A 62 -23.11 34.08 6.46
C ARG A 62 -24.60 34.32 6.73
N ARG A 63 -25.12 33.81 7.86
CA ARG A 63 -26.21 34.45 8.63
C ARG A 63 -26.19 34.07 10.12
N ASN A 64 -26.74 34.97 10.95
CA ASN A 64 -26.53 35.05 12.40
C ASN A 64 -27.42 34.14 13.26
N SER A 65 -26.89 33.66 14.39
CA SER A 65 -27.46 33.81 15.76
C SER A 65 -26.59 33.03 16.77
N SER A 66 -26.68 33.20 18.09
CA SER A 66 -26.54 34.35 19.00
C SER A 66 -26.90 33.84 20.42
N ARG A 67 -26.13 34.24 21.46
CA ARG A 67 -26.29 33.88 22.90
C ARG A 67 -25.92 32.42 23.27
N GLY A 68 -25.43 32.11 24.49
CA GLY A 68 -25.18 32.95 25.68
C GLY A 68 -24.17 32.32 26.68
N ARG A 69 -23.81 33.05 27.74
CA ARG A 69 -22.74 32.73 28.72
C ARG A 69 -23.27 32.07 30.02
N GLY A 70 -22.42 31.26 30.67
CA GLY A 70 -22.50 30.86 32.09
C GLY A 70 -21.74 29.56 32.40
N GLY A 71 -21.13 29.31 33.57
CA GLY A 71 -21.12 30.18 34.76
C GLY A 71 -20.56 29.62 36.10
N GLY A 72 -19.84 28.49 36.17
CA GLY A 72 -18.88 28.18 37.26
C GLY A 72 -19.31 27.45 38.57
N ARG A 73 -18.27 26.88 39.22
CA ARG A 73 -18.07 26.50 40.66
C ARG A 73 -18.61 25.18 41.27
N THR A 74 -17.69 24.20 41.31
CA THR A 74 -17.14 23.49 42.50
C THR A 74 -17.97 23.26 43.79
N ALA A 75 -18.04 21.98 44.20
CA ALA A 75 -17.95 21.55 45.61
C ALA A 75 -17.39 20.11 45.73
N SER A 76 -16.70 19.81 46.83
CA SER A 76 -16.06 18.53 47.17
C SER A 76 -16.72 17.89 48.40
N ILE A 77 -16.60 16.55 48.62
CA ILE A 77 -16.38 15.91 49.95
C ILE A 77 -16.25 14.35 49.87
N GLU A 78 -15.13 13.86 50.42
CA GLU A 78 -14.85 12.63 51.21
C GLU A 78 -15.15 11.17 50.79
N ARG A 79 -14.30 10.27 51.33
CA ARG A 79 -14.34 8.79 51.32
C ARG A 79 -14.39 8.25 52.76
N PRO A 80 -15.02 7.09 53.02
CA PRO A 80 -14.70 6.24 54.18
C PRO A 80 -13.79 5.04 53.84
N LYS A 81 -13.09 4.52 54.86
CA LYS A 81 -12.28 3.28 54.84
C LYS A 81 -12.96 2.20 55.70
N THR A 82 -12.72 0.91 55.42
CA THR A 82 -12.70 -0.28 56.34
C THR A 82 -12.77 -1.57 55.50
N ARG A 83 -12.40 -2.79 55.94
CA ARG A 83 -11.42 -3.32 56.92
C ARG A 83 -11.13 -4.78 56.49
N ARG A 84 -9.93 -5.34 56.73
CA ARG A 84 -9.66 -6.79 56.55
C ARG A 84 -9.98 -7.59 57.84
N PRO A 85 -10.36 -8.87 57.74
CA PRO A 85 -10.13 -9.90 58.75
C PRO A 85 -9.07 -10.94 58.35
N THR A 86 -8.61 -11.75 59.30
CA THR A 86 -7.46 -12.67 59.22
C THR A 86 -7.67 -13.97 60.03
N GLY A 87 -7.14 -15.11 59.58
CA GLY A 87 -7.01 -16.38 60.34
C GLY A 87 -7.09 -17.62 59.42
N ARG A 88 -6.05 -18.47 59.29
CA ARG A 88 -5.59 -19.60 60.17
C ARG A 88 -6.51 -20.85 60.07
N ASN A 89 -6.05 -22.12 59.99
CA ASN A 89 -4.70 -22.72 60.04
C ASN A 89 -4.69 -24.21 59.54
N THR A 90 -3.51 -24.87 59.48
CA THR A 90 -3.24 -26.37 59.44
C THR A 90 -3.73 -27.18 58.21
N SER A 91 -3.14 -28.31 57.76
CA SER A 91 -1.86 -29.07 57.98
C SER A 91 -1.77 -30.16 56.86
N ASP A 92 -0.69 -30.26 56.07
CA ASP A 92 0.47 -31.19 56.16
C ASP A 92 0.24 -32.67 55.73
N TRP A 93 1.31 -33.36 55.29
CA TRP A 93 1.39 -34.68 54.59
C TRP A 93 0.94 -34.68 53.11
N ASP A 94 1.59 -35.30 52.11
CA ASP A 94 2.68 -36.29 52.08
C ASP A 94 3.64 -36.11 50.85
N ARG A 95 4.88 -36.64 50.91
CA ARG A 95 5.84 -36.66 49.76
C ARG A 95 6.39 -38.06 49.42
N PRO A 96 6.25 -38.54 48.18
CA PRO A 96 7.08 -39.61 47.61
C PRO A 96 8.38 -39.11 46.97
N LYS A 97 9.37 -40.02 46.83
CA LYS A 97 10.76 -39.76 46.38
C LYS A 97 10.94 -39.83 44.85
N PRO A 98 11.99 -39.22 44.26
CA PRO A 98 12.21 -39.23 42.82
C PRO A 98 12.66 -40.60 42.28
N VAL A 99 12.03 -41.06 41.19
CA VAL A 99 12.37 -42.30 40.48
C VAL A 99 13.33 -42.01 39.32
N ARG A 100 14.34 -42.87 39.14
CA ARG A 100 15.35 -42.75 38.07
C ARG A 100 14.73 -43.02 36.69
N GLN A 101 15.02 -42.17 35.71
CA GLN A 101 14.66 -42.41 34.30
C GLN A 101 15.70 -43.32 33.61
N PRO A 102 15.28 -44.31 32.80
CA PRO A 102 16.16 -45.02 31.88
C PRO A 102 16.41 -44.20 30.61
N LYS A 103 17.64 -44.27 30.07
CA LYS A 103 17.95 -43.76 28.73
C LYS A 103 17.44 -44.74 27.68
N VAL A 104 16.63 -44.28 26.73
CA VAL A 104 16.26 -45.03 25.51
C VAL A 104 16.48 -44.14 24.29
N GLN A 105 17.05 -44.72 23.23
CA GLN A 105 17.44 -44.02 22.00
C GLN A 105 16.22 -43.49 21.22
N GLN A 106 16.27 -42.25 20.76
CA GLN A 106 15.38 -41.76 19.71
C GLN A 106 15.82 -42.30 18.35
N GLN A 107 15.11 -43.30 17.82
CA GLN A 107 15.05 -43.52 16.39
C GLN A 107 14.03 -42.57 15.75
N ARG A 108 14.40 -41.96 14.62
CA ARG A 108 13.53 -41.11 13.81
C ARG A 108 12.43 -41.94 13.15
N THR A 109 11.16 -41.57 13.35
CA THR A 109 10.19 -41.29 12.26
C THR A 109 8.82 -40.87 12.82
N THR A 110 8.41 -39.62 12.57
CA THR A 110 7.00 -39.25 12.42
C THR A 110 6.90 -37.96 11.60
N LEU A 111 6.23 -38.04 10.45
CA LEU A 111 5.53 -36.90 9.87
C LEU A 111 4.45 -36.46 10.85
N LEU A 112 4.35 -35.15 11.16
CA LEU A 112 3.14 -34.51 11.69
C LEU A 112 3.27 -32.99 11.55
N SER A 113 2.15 -32.34 11.23
CA SER A 113 2.02 -30.91 11.02
C SER A 113 2.34 -30.11 12.29
N ARG A 114 3.27 -29.16 12.18
CA ARG A 114 3.63 -28.23 13.27
C ARG A 114 3.13 -26.83 12.93
N THR A 115 2.29 -26.28 13.79
CA THR A 115 1.77 -24.89 13.71
C THR A 115 2.93 -23.89 13.62
N GLN A 116 3.03 -23.16 12.50
CA GLN A 116 4.25 -22.42 12.14
C GLN A 116 4.38 -21.02 12.75
N ASN A 117 3.34 -20.51 13.43
CA ASN A 117 3.24 -19.08 13.72
C ASN A 117 4.03 -18.61 14.95
N ALA A 118 4.01 -19.35 16.07
CA ALA A 118 4.53 -18.87 17.36
C ALA A 118 5.95 -18.23 17.35
N PRO A 119 6.95 -18.73 16.60
CA PRO A 119 8.30 -18.14 16.60
C PRO A 119 8.38 -16.73 15.98
N GLN A 120 7.49 -16.40 15.04
CA GLN A 120 7.52 -15.11 14.33
C GLN A 120 6.91 -13.98 15.16
N PHE A 121 5.93 -14.28 16.01
CA PHE A 121 5.25 -13.29 16.85
C PHE A 121 6.20 -12.67 17.89
N THR A 122 7.25 -13.38 18.30
CA THR A 122 8.30 -12.90 19.22
C THR A 122 9.58 -12.43 18.51
N ALA A 123 9.62 -12.44 17.19
CA ALA A 123 10.83 -12.11 16.43
C ALA A 123 11.13 -10.59 16.42
N ALA A 124 12.41 -10.25 16.21
CA ALA A 124 12.91 -8.88 16.19
C ALA A 124 13.53 -8.52 14.82
N ILE A 125 13.38 -7.25 14.43
CA ILE A 125 13.91 -6.68 13.18
C ILE A 125 15.39 -6.31 13.33
N ASP A 126 15.81 -6.01 14.56
CA ASP A 126 17.16 -5.57 14.94
C ASP A 126 17.73 -4.49 14.02
N CYS A 127 16.91 -3.45 13.82
CA CYS A 127 17.26 -2.31 12.98
C CYS A 127 18.18 -1.32 13.73
N PRO A 128 19.40 -1.02 13.23
CA PRO A 128 20.30 -0.06 13.88
C PRO A 128 19.77 1.38 13.85
N HIS A 129 18.76 1.65 13.04
CA HIS A 129 18.08 2.95 12.97
C HIS A 129 16.84 3.04 13.85
N PHE A 130 16.52 2.01 14.63
CA PHE A 130 15.32 2.05 15.47
C PHE A 130 15.42 3.16 16.53
N GLY A 131 14.31 3.83 16.82
CA GLY A 131 14.24 4.99 17.71
C GLY A 131 14.64 6.33 17.08
N THR A 132 15.43 6.33 15.99
CA THR A 132 15.75 7.55 15.22
C THR A 132 15.02 7.61 13.88
N CYS A 133 14.94 6.49 13.16
CA CYS A 133 14.15 6.34 11.94
C CYS A 133 12.65 6.33 12.28
N PRO A 134 11.83 7.10 11.56
CA PRO A 134 10.39 7.15 11.80
C PRO A 134 9.61 5.91 11.31
N GLY A 135 10.19 5.13 10.39
CA GLY A 135 9.46 4.12 9.60
C GLY A 135 9.00 2.87 10.35
N CYS A 136 9.60 2.57 11.51
CA CYS A 136 9.18 1.48 12.38
C CYS A 136 8.86 2.01 13.78
N VAL A 137 7.75 1.54 14.35
CA VAL A 137 7.29 1.86 15.72
C VAL A 137 7.65 0.77 16.72
N VAL A 138 7.78 -0.49 16.27
CA VAL A 138 8.25 -1.63 17.06
C VAL A 138 9.43 -2.30 16.37
N ASN A 139 10.37 -2.81 17.17
CA ASN A 139 11.56 -3.54 16.70
C ASN A 139 11.60 -4.99 17.18
N SER A 140 10.85 -5.33 18.22
CA SER A 140 10.66 -6.67 18.78
C SER A 140 9.17 -6.97 18.87
N THR A 141 8.80 -8.25 18.79
CA THR A 141 7.40 -8.70 18.95
C THR A 141 6.47 -8.02 17.94
N VAL A 142 6.78 -8.14 16.64
CA VAL A 142 6.19 -7.29 15.57
C VAL A 142 4.66 -7.35 15.40
N ALA A 143 3.97 -8.27 16.08
CA ALA A 143 2.51 -8.39 16.11
C ALA A 143 1.86 -7.85 17.39
N ASP A 144 2.65 -7.40 18.37
CA ASP A 144 2.16 -6.68 19.55
C ASP A 144 2.13 -5.18 19.25
N ILE A 145 1.04 -4.76 18.60
CA ILE A 145 0.77 -3.38 18.20
C ILE A 145 -0.69 -3.03 18.51
N ASP A 146 -0.91 -1.79 18.95
CA ASP A 146 -2.21 -1.30 19.45
C ASP A 146 -3.37 -1.59 18.50
N ILE A 147 -3.16 -1.42 17.18
CA ILE A 147 -4.23 -1.60 16.20
C ILE A 147 -4.73 -3.06 16.10
N ILE A 148 -3.87 -4.04 16.40
CA ILE A 148 -4.27 -5.46 16.46
C ILE A 148 -5.04 -5.75 17.74
N GLN A 149 -4.68 -5.10 18.86
CA GLN A 149 -5.43 -5.21 20.11
C GLN A 149 -6.83 -4.59 19.94
N SER A 150 -6.94 -3.41 19.32
CA SER A 150 -8.22 -2.79 18.93
C SER A 150 -9.07 -3.70 18.04
N ALA A 151 -8.46 -4.34 17.03
CA ALA A 151 -9.18 -5.26 16.14
C ALA A 151 -9.70 -6.51 16.87
N LYS A 152 -8.87 -7.12 17.74
CA LYS A 152 -9.31 -8.23 18.61
C LYS A 152 -10.49 -7.83 19.49
N LEU A 153 -10.45 -6.66 20.12
CA LEU A 153 -11.54 -6.15 20.97
C LEU A 153 -12.83 -5.90 20.17
N TYR A 154 -12.73 -5.32 18.96
CA TYR A 154 -13.88 -5.08 18.09
C TYR A 154 -14.60 -6.37 17.70
N PHE A 155 -13.88 -7.34 17.12
CA PHE A 155 -14.46 -8.61 16.68
C PHE A 155 -14.91 -9.52 17.83
N SER A 156 -14.38 -9.30 19.05
CA SER A 156 -14.83 -9.98 20.27
C SER A 156 -16.03 -9.27 20.96
N SER A 157 -16.49 -8.13 20.44
CA SER A 157 -17.61 -7.40 21.04
C SER A 157 -18.95 -8.13 20.82
N LEU A 158 -19.84 -8.10 21.81
CA LEU A 158 -21.18 -8.69 21.71
C LEU A 158 -22.01 -8.11 20.55
N SER A 159 -21.75 -6.85 20.18
CA SER A 159 -22.34 -6.17 19.02
C SER A 159 -21.96 -6.81 17.68
N VAL A 160 -20.76 -7.37 17.57
CA VAL A 160 -20.28 -8.08 16.38
C VAL A 160 -20.58 -9.56 16.46
N GLN A 161 -20.30 -10.21 17.61
CA GLN A 161 -20.48 -11.65 17.81
C GLN A 161 -21.88 -12.15 17.49
N LYS A 162 -22.92 -11.37 17.79
CA LYS A 162 -24.32 -11.74 17.50
C LYS A 162 -24.65 -11.85 16.00
N HIS A 163 -23.78 -11.37 15.11
CA HIS A 163 -23.92 -11.48 13.65
C HIS A 163 -22.89 -12.46 13.04
N ILE A 164 -22.08 -13.15 13.85
CA ILE A 164 -21.18 -14.19 13.33
C ILE A 164 -22.02 -15.41 12.95
N ILE A 165 -21.77 -15.97 11.77
CA ILE A 165 -22.49 -17.15 11.27
C ILE A 165 -22.39 -18.30 12.30
N PRO A 166 -23.51 -18.85 12.83
CA PRO A 166 -23.48 -19.75 13.99
C PRO A 166 -22.64 -21.03 13.84
N SER A 167 -22.40 -21.50 12.61
CA SER A 167 -21.51 -22.64 12.33
C SER A 167 -20.03 -22.33 12.60
N LYS A 168 -19.62 -21.07 12.46
CA LYS A 168 -18.24 -20.59 12.71
C LYS A 168 -17.99 -20.41 14.20
N LEU A 169 -18.97 -19.90 14.96
CA LEU A 169 -18.94 -19.89 16.43
C LEU A 169 -18.82 -21.30 17.02
N LYS A 170 -19.55 -22.29 16.48
CA LYS A 170 -19.53 -23.67 17.00
C LYS A 170 -18.20 -24.42 16.78
N GLN A 171 -17.35 -23.97 15.86
CA GLN A 171 -16.00 -24.54 15.70
C GLN A 171 -15.06 -24.17 16.87
N GLN A 172 -15.43 -23.24 17.74
CA GLN A 172 -14.63 -22.81 18.90
C GLN A 172 -14.83 -23.65 20.17
N ASN A 173 -15.39 -24.87 20.09
CA ASN A 173 -15.69 -25.73 21.24
C ASN A 173 -15.07 -27.13 21.15
N LEU A 174 -13.86 -27.29 21.71
CA LEU A 174 -13.63 -27.92 23.03
C LEU A 174 -12.13 -28.08 23.35
N TYR A 175 -11.27 -27.94 22.34
CA TYR A 175 -9.81 -28.12 22.45
C TYR A 175 -8.94 -27.10 21.68
N ASP A 176 -9.53 -26.21 20.87
CA ASP A 176 -8.82 -25.13 20.16
C ASP A 176 -9.14 -23.76 20.77
N GLU A 177 -8.15 -23.11 21.35
CA GLU A 177 -8.22 -21.75 21.93
C GLU A 177 -8.03 -20.63 20.88
N GLU A 178 -8.50 -20.81 19.64
CA GLU A 178 -8.34 -19.77 18.60
C GLU A 178 -9.46 -18.70 18.65
N ASP A 179 -9.04 -17.44 18.84
CA ASP A 179 -9.86 -16.24 18.64
C ASP A 179 -10.56 -16.26 17.27
N PHE A 180 -11.78 -15.71 17.20
CA PHE A 180 -12.49 -15.55 15.93
C PHE A 180 -11.70 -14.64 14.96
N PHE A 181 -11.11 -13.57 15.49
CA PHE A 181 -10.23 -12.70 14.73
C PHE A 181 -8.81 -13.26 14.71
N LYS A 182 -8.44 -13.85 13.57
CA LYS A 182 -7.15 -14.53 13.42
C LYS A 182 -6.06 -13.53 13.05
N VAL A 183 -4.91 -13.59 13.71
CA VAL A 183 -3.75 -12.75 13.38
C VAL A 183 -2.69 -13.59 12.68
N ARG A 184 -2.14 -13.08 11.56
CA ARG A 184 -1.10 -13.74 10.76
C ARG A 184 0.04 -12.77 10.46
N ILE A 185 1.28 -13.26 10.49
CA ILE A 185 2.45 -12.53 9.97
C ILE A 185 2.80 -13.19 8.63
N PRO A 186 2.53 -12.55 7.48
CA PRO A 186 2.70 -13.20 6.20
C PRO A 186 4.12 -12.93 5.66
N GLY A 187 4.97 -13.97 5.69
CA GLY A 187 6.33 -13.93 5.14
C GLY A 187 7.41 -13.54 6.16
N SER A 188 8.48 -12.90 5.67
CA SER A 188 9.63 -12.48 6.49
C SER A 188 9.38 -11.15 7.21
N ILE A 189 9.87 -11.02 8.45
CA ILE A 189 9.82 -9.75 9.21
C ILE A 189 10.92 -8.75 8.82
N THR A 190 11.93 -9.19 8.06
CA THR A 190 12.99 -8.35 7.47
C THR A 190 13.02 -8.51 5.96
N GLN A 191 13.60 -7.54 5.24
CA GLN A 191 13.79 -7.55 3.79
C GLN A 191 12.52 -7.65 2.90
N TRP A 192 11.32 -7.65 3.51
CA TRP A 192 10.02 -7.76 2.84
C TRP A 192 9.66 -6.57 1.94
N ARG A 193 10.22 -5.38 2.20
CA ARG A 193 9.85 -4.15 1.49
C ARG A 193 10.50 -4.13 0.10
N SER A 194 9.72 -4.51 -0.89
CA SER A 194 10.06 -4.47 -2.32
C SER A 194 9.81 -3.11 -2.99
N GLN A 195 9.20 -2.15 -2.28
CA GLN A 195 8.96 -0.79 -2.77
C GLN A 195 9.26 0.27 -1.70
N ALA A 196 10.02 1.29 -2.09
CA ALA A 196 10.30 2.48 -1.27
C ALA A 196 10.14 3.77 -2.10
N LYS A 197 9.50 4.79 -1.52
CA LYS A 197 9.63 6.20 -1.94
C LYS A 197 10.47 6.89 -0.86
N LEU A 198 11.57 7.54 -1.22
CA LEU A 198 12.52 8.13 -0.27
C LEU A 198 12.83 9.59 -0.63
N ALA A 199 12.85 10.45 0.38
CA ALA A 199 13.24 11.85 0.24
C ALA A 199 14.76 11.98 0.10
N THR A 200 15.19 13.02 -0.62
CA THR A 200 16.61 13.34 -0.78
C THR A 200 16.93 14.71 -0.20
N ALA A 201 18.09 14.85 0.43
CA ALA A 201 18.62 16.13 0.90
C ALA A 201 20.12 16.26 0.55
N PRO A 202 20.72 17.47 0.55
CA PRO A 202 22.16 17.62 0.39
C PRO A 202 22.94 16.83 1.45
N ALA A 203 23.96 16.07 1.03
CA ALA A 203 24.75 15.23 1.93
C ALA A 203 25.57 16.02 2.98
N ASN A 204 25.73 17.34 2.79
CA ASN A 204 26.08 18.29 3.85
C ASN A 204 25.53 19.69 3.51
N THR A 205 25.36 20.52 4.53
CA THR A 205 24.83 21.90 4.43
C THR A 205 25.82 22.89 3.79
N TRP A 206 27.10 22.56 3.71
CA TRP A 206 28.16 23.47 3.26
C TRP A 206 28.37 23.47 1.75
N SER A 207 27.82 22.50 1.01
CA SER A 207 27.99 22.41 -0.44
C SER A 207 26.77 21.83 -1.15
N LYS A 208 26.16 22.63 -2.04
CA LYS A 208 25.14 22.18 -3.01
C LYS A 208 25.65 21.07 -3.96
N ALA A 209 26.96 20.82 -4.00
CA ALA A 209 27.61 19.79 -4.80
C ALA A 209 28.00 18.52 -4.01
N ALA A 210 27.54 18.35 -2.77
CA ALA A 210 27.90 17.23 -1.90
C ALA A 210 27.38 15.85 -2.35
N GLY A 211 26.40 15.81 -3.26
CA GLY A 211 25.59 14.63 -3.57
C GLY A 211 24.38 14.50 -2.63
N ALA A 212 23.57 13.45 -2.82
CA ALA A 212 22.37 13.22 -2.04
C ALA A 212 22.61 12.34 -0.81
N ALA A 213 22.08 12.75 0.35
CA ALA A 213 21.64 11.85 1.39
C ALA A 213 20.20 11.40 1.07
N ILE A 214 19.85 10.14 1.36
CA ILE A 214 18.56 9.54 0.97
C ILE A 214 17.93 8.85 2.17
N GLY A 215 16.64 9.09 2.41
CA GLY A 215 15.92 8.41 3.47
C GLY A 215 14.51 8.94 3.70
N LEU A 216 14.15 9.17 4.97
CA LEU A 216 12.80 9.57 5.39
C LEU A 216 12.83 10.89 6.14
N TYR A 217 11.77 11.69 6.03
CA TYR A 217 11.59 12.89 6.85
C TYR A 217 11.41 12.54 8.33
N ALA A 218 12.13 13.21 9.23
CA ALA A 218 11.94 13.06 10.67
C ALA A 218 10.53 13.49 11.11
N ARG A 219 9.99 12.87 12.17
CA ARG A 219 8.66 13.15 12.74
C ARG A 219 8.37 14.65 12.80
N HIS A 220 7.27 15.06 12.16
CA HIS A 220 6.76 16.44 12.14
C HIS A 220 7.76 17.48 11.61
N SER A 221 8.57 17.14 10.60
CA SER A 221 9.53 18.04 9.97
C SER A 221 9.84 17.62 8.53
N HIS A 222 10.42 18.50 7.71
CA HIS A 222 10.96 18.14 6.38
C HIS A 222 12.47 17.87 6.40
N LYS A 223 13.02 17.54 7.59
CA LYS A 223 14.44 17.15 7.73
C LYS A 223 14.63 15.69 7.34
N VAL A 224 15.31 15.43 6.22
CA VAL A 224 15.64 14.06 5.79
C VAL A 224 16.67 13.41 6.73
N LEU A 225 16.32 12.23 7.24
CA LEU A 225 17.21 11.32 7.96
C LEU A 225 17.68 10.23 7.00
N SER A 226 19.00 10.12 6.82
CA SER A 226 19.59 9.05 6.01
C SER A 226 19.43 7.69 6.70
N ILE A 227 18.97 6.68 5.98
CA ILE A 227 18.69 5.32 6.49
C ILE A 227 19.39 4.23 5.66
N PRO A 228 20.73 4.22 5.59
CA PRO A 228 21.50 3.22 4.84
C PRO A 228 21.27 1.82 5.42
N ASP A 229 21.24 0.78 4.57
CA ASP A 229 21.13 -0.63 5.00
C ASP A 229 19.92 -0.91 5.92
N CYS A 230 18.80 -0.23 5.65
CA CYS A 230 17.52 -0.43 6.33
C CYS A 230 17.10 -1.92 6.30
N LYS A 231 16.85 -2.51 7.49
CA LYS A 231 16.61 -3.95 7.63
C LYS A 231 15.31 -4.46 7.00
N VAL A 232 14.30 -3.62 6.85
CA VAL A 232 13.04 -4.01 6.18
C VAL A 232 13.11 -3.89 4.66
N HIS A 233 14.07 -3.14 4.10
CA HIS A 233 14.26 -3.03 2.65
C HIS A 233 14.79 -4.34 2.06
N HIS A 234 14.24 -4.74 0.91
CA HIS A 234 14.85 -5.77 0.08
C HIS A 234 16.31 -5.39 -0.26
N PRO A 235 17.29 -6.32 -0.26
CA PRO A 235 18.71 -5.99 -0.45
C PRO A 235 19.01 -5.15 -1.69
N SER A 236 18.29 -5.36 -2.79
CA SER A 236 18.43 -4.57 -4.02
C SER A 236 18.11 -3.09 -3.84
N ILE A 237 17.18 -2.71 -2.95
CA ILE A 237 16.89 -1.31 -2.63
C ILE A 237 18.10 -0.67 -1.95
N ASN A 238 18.70 -1.34 -0.96
CA ASN A 238 19.88 -0.83 -0.28
C ASN A 238 21.10 -0.76 -1.23
N LYS A 239 21.30 -1.76 -2.10
CA LYS A 239 22.32 -1.73 -3.19
C LYS A 239 22.09 -0.52 -4.12
N ALA A 240 20.85 -0.30 -4.57
CA ALA A 240 20.48 0.82 -5.43
C ALA A 240 20.69 2.19 -4.76
N ILE A 241 20.28 2.37 -3.50
CA ILE A 241 20.50 3.61 -2.72
C ILE A 241 21.99 3.93 -2.67
N ASN A 242 22.83 2.96 -2.32
CA ASN A 242 24.29 3.15 -2.23
C ASN A 242 24.90 3.59 -3.57
N MET A 243 24.39 3.08 -4.70
CA MET A 243 24.81 3.50 -6.04
C MET A 243 24.32 4.91 -6.41
N ILE A 244 23.09 5.28 -6.03
CA ILE A 244 22.55 6.64 -6.27
C ILE A 244 23.32 7.68 -5.46
N VAL A 245 23.64 7.40 -4.19
CA VAL A 245 24.47 8.28 -3.35
C VAL A 245 25.86 8.48 -3.98
N GLN A 246 26.49 7.40 -4.47
CA GLN A 246 27.79 7.49 -5.16
C GLN A 246 27.70 8.28 -6.47
N ALA A 247 26.71 7.99 -7.32
CA ALA A 247 26.53 8.65 -8.62
C ALA A 247 26.22 10.15 -8.46
N THR A 248 25.27 10.52 -7.59
CA THR A 248 24.90 11.93 -7.32
C THR A 248 26.08 12.73 -6.78
N LYS A 249 26.90 12.15 -5.89
CA LYS A 249 28.16 12.76 -5.42
C LYS A 249 29.18 12.91 -6.53
N LYS A 250 29.32 11.91 -7.42
CA LYS A 250 30.28 11.93 -8.53
C LYS A 250 29.95 12.98 -9.59
N VAL A 251 28.68 13.13 -9.96
CA VAL A 251 28.23 14.11 -10.98
C VAL A 251 27.75 15.43 -10.38
N ARG A 252 27.83 15.61 -9.06
CA ARG A 252 27.41 16.81 -8.31
C ARG A 252 25.95 17.18 -8.60
N THR A 253 25.05 16.20 -8.52
CA THR A 253 23.60 16.41 -8.72
C THR A 253 23.07 17.43 -7.71
N PRO A 254 22.42 18.52 -8.16
CA PRO A 254 21.71 19.43 -7.27
C PRO A 254 20.55 18.71 -6.61
N VAL A 255 20.46 18.79 -5.28
CA VAL A 255 19.36 18.19 -4.51
C VAL A 255 18.42 19.30 -4.08
N TYR A 256 17.13 19.07 -4.21
CA TYR A 256 16.08 20.02 -3.88
C TYR A 256 16.07 20.34 -2.38
N GLN A 257 15.87 21.61 -2.05
CA GLN A 257 15.73 22.15 -0.71
C GLN A 257 14.49 23.04 -0.66
N GLU A 258 13.46 22.56 0.02
CA GLU A 258 12.14 23.20 0.08
C GLU A 258 12.18 24.59 0.70
N ASP A 259 12.98 24.80 1.75
CA ASP A 259 13.13 26.08 2.46
C ASP A 259 13.54 27.28 1.56
N ILE A 260 14.14 26.98 0.39
CA ILE A 260 14.64 27.98 -0.57
C ILE A 260 14.15 27.75 -2.01
N ASP A 261 13.27 26.76 -2.21
CA ASP A 261 12.75 26.30 -3.51
C ASP A 261 13.82 26.19 -4.63
N ASP A 262 14.94 25.54 -4.31
CA ASP A 262 16.09 25.39 -5.23
C ASP A 262 16.70 23.99 -5.19
N GLY A 263 17.32 23.57 -6.29
CA GLY A 263 17.86 22.24 -6.53
C GLY A 263 16.95 21.38 -7.42
N LEU A 264 17.34 20.13 -7.65
CA LEU A 264 16.73 19.31 -8.71
C LEU A 264 16.16 17.99 -8.20
N LEU A 265 16.97 17.08 -7.66
CA LEU A 265 16.47 15.80 -7.17
C LEU A 265 15.64 15.99 -5.89
N ARG A 266 14.35 15.65 -5.91
CA ARG A 266 13.43 15.73 -4.74
C ARG A 266 13.32 14.40 -4.02
N TYR A 267 13.02 13.34 -4.78
CA TYR A 267 12.72 12.01 -4.27
C TYR A 267 13.29 10.92 -5.20
N VAL A 268 13.43 9.72 -4.67
CA VAL A 268 13.63 8.50 -5.46
C VAL A 268 12.55 7.46 -5.13
N GLN A 269 11.96 6.87 -6.17
CA GLN A 269 11.11 5.68 -6.05
C GLN A 269 11.94 4.47 -6.51
N LEU A 270 11.89 3.40 -5.73
CA LEU A 270 12.62 2.16 -5.94
C LEU A 270 11.60 1.02 -5.86
N GLN A 271 11.39 0.30 -6.95
CA GLN A 271 10.53 -0.88 -7.02
C GLN A 271 11.36 -2.08 -7.47
N VAL A 272 11.40 -3.16 -6.68
CA VAL A 272 12.14 -4.38 -7.01
C VAL A 272 11.22 -5.34 -7.76
N GLU A 273 11.61 -5.76 -8.96
CA GLU A 273 11.05 -6.95 -9.61
C GLU A 273 11.54 -8.19 -8.86
N MET A 274 10.65 -8.85 -8.11
CA MET A 274 11.02 -9.95 -7.21
C MET A 274 11.58 -11.15 -7.98
N SER A 275 11.08 -11.39 -9.19
CA SER A 275 11.52 -12.49 -10.05
C SER A 275 12.97 -12.38 -10.55
N THR A 276 13.55 -11.17 -10.60
CA THR A 276 14.93 -10.93 -11.06
C THR A 276 15.83 -10.25 -10.03
N GLY A 277 15.25 -9.71 -8.95
CA GLY A 277 15.94 -8.88 -7.96
C GLY A 277 16.33 -7.48 -8.47
N LYS A 278 15.94 -7.10 -9.69
CA LYS A 278 16.31 -5.81 -10.30
C LYS A 278 15.37 -4.68 -9.90
N VAL A 279 15.84 -3.45 -10.02
CA VAL A 279 15.15 -2.24 -9.52
C VAL A 279 14.70 -1.33 -10.66
N CYS A 280 13.40 -1.05 -10.73
CA CYS A 280 12.88 0.12 -11.43
C CYS A 280 13.12 1.36 -10.55
N LEU A 281 13.84 2.33 -11.09
CA LEU A 281 14.18 3.60 -10.44
C LEU A 281 13.40 4.74 -11.09
N THR A 282 12.57 5.46 -10.33
CA THR A 282 12.08 6.78 -10.74
C THR A 282 12.87 7.86 -10.00
N LEU A 283 13.52 8.73 -10.75
CA LEU A 283 14.11 9.97 -10.24
C LEU A 283 13.05 11.08 -10.30
N VAL A 284 12.65 11.63 -9.16
CA VAL A 284 11.69 12.75 -9.11
C VAL A 284 12.47 14.05 -9.12
N MET A 285 12.30 14.84 -10.17
CA MET A 285 13.02 16.09 -10.42
C MET A 285 12.10 17.30 -10.25
N HIS A 286 12.55 18.32 -9.53
CA HIS A 286 11.94 19.65 -9.48
C HIS A 286 12.15 20.35 -10.82
N ALA A 287 11.18 20.18 -11.72
CA ALA A 287 11.14 20.71 -13.08
C ALA A 287 9.71 20.67 -13.59
N GLU A 288 9.33 21.60 -14.46
CA GLU A 288 8.04 21.50 -15.15
C GLU A 288 8.15 20.41 -16.24
N LYS A 289 9.24 20.48 -17.04
CA LYS A 289 9.43 19.66 -18.25
C LYS A 289 10.79 18.98 -18.28
N LEU A 290 10.85 17.78 -18.88
CA LEU A 290 12.07 16.97 -19.02
C LEU A 290 13.29 17.76 -19.53
N LYS A 291 13.09 18.72 -20.43
CA LYS A 291 14.18 19.51 -21.04
C LYS A 291 14.98 20.30 -20.00
N GLU A 292 14.36 20.76 -18.91
CA GLU A 292 15.02 21.52 -17.84
C GLU A 292 15.98 20.63 -17.04
N CYS A 293 15.55 19.40 -16.69
CA CYS A 293 16.38 18.46 -15.92
C CYS A 293 17.33 17.60 -16.79
N GLN A 294 17.12 17.56 -18.11
CA GLN A 294 17.79 16.64 -19.05
C GLN A 294 19.33 16.61 -18.96
N PRO A 295 20.07 17.73 -18.81
CA PRO A 295 21.53 17.68 -18.70
C PRO A 295 22.00 16.91 -17.46
N HIS A 296 21.47 17.27 -16.29
CA HIS A 296 21.81 16.61 -15.02
C HIS A 296 21.34 15.14 -14.99
N LEU A 297 20.13 14.87 -15.50
CA LEU A 297 19.61 13.52 -15.66
C LEU A 297 20.54 12.66 -16.53
N SER A 298 21.00 13.18 -17.66
CA SER A 298 21.88 12.46 -18.60
C SER A 298 23.22 12.08 -17.96
N PHE A 299 23.84 12.99 -17.20
CA PHE A 299 25.08 12.69 -16.48
C PHE A 299 24.86 11.68 -15.35
N LEU A 300 23.80 11.83 -14.56
CA LEU A 300 23.47 10.93 -13.46
C LEU A 300 23.20 9.50 -13.97
N VAL A 301 22.34 9.35 -14.99
CA VAL A 301 22.04 8.05 -15.59
C VAL A 301 23.29 7.41 -16.22
N LYS A 302 24.16 8.19 -16.87
CA LYS A 302 25.43 7.67 -17.39
C LYS A 302 26.32 7.10 -16.29
N GLU A 303 26.45 7.76 -15.14
CA GLU A 303 27.26 7.25 -14.02
C GLU A 303 26.57 6.06 -13.32
N LEU A 304 25.25 6.06 -13.13
CA LEU A 304 24.49 4.93 -12.58
C LEU A 304 24.71 3.62 -13.37
N LYS A 305 24.76 3.72 -14.70
CA LYS A 305 25.04 2.59 -15.60
C LYS A 305 26.49 2.13 -15.57
N LYS A 306 27.43 3.05 -15.33
CA LYS A 306 28.84 2.73 -15.18
C LYS A 306 29.11 2.04 -13.84
N LEU A 307 28.40 2.43 -12.77
CA LEU A 307 28.43 1.70 -11.50
C LEU A 307 27.73 0.33 -11.61
N ASP A 308 26.77 0.16 -12.53
CA ASP A 308 26.12 -1.13 -12.87
C ASP A 308 26.69 -1.76 -14.16
N GLU A 309 28.01 -1.79 -14.34
CA GLU A 309 28.66 -2.36 -15.53
C GLU A 309 28.22 -3.81 -15.82
N LYS A 310 27.90 -4.59 -14.78
CA LYS A 310 27.38 -5.96 -14.88
C LYS A 310 25.89 -6.07 -15.21
N ARG A 311 25.14 -4.96 -15.17
CA ARG A 311 23.69 -4.88 -15.37
C ARG A 311 22.89 -5.78 -14.43
N GLU A 312 23.26 -5.78 -13.16
CA GLU A 312 22.66 -6.59 -12.09
C GLU A 312 21.62 -5.81 -11.29
N VAL A 313 21.64 -4.47 -11.31
CA VAL A 313 20.84 -3.64 -10.40
C VAL A 313 19.65 -3.03 -11.11
N TRP A 314 19.83 -2.39 -12.25
CA TRP A 314 18.75 -1.64 -12.90
C TRP A 314 17.89 -2.55 -13.78
N HIS A 315 16.58 -2.53 -13.54
CA HIS A 315 15.55 -3.03 -14.44
C HIS A 315 15.25 -1.96 -15.49
N SER A 316 14.76 -0.81 -15.02
CA SER A 316 14.50 0.39 -15.83
C SER A 316 14.73 1.66 -15.01
N ILE A 317 14.92 2.78 -15.72
CA ILE A 317 15.12 4.11 -15.14
C ILE A 317 14.10 5.07 -15.77
N TRP A 318 13.44 5.84 -14.93
CA TRP A 318 12.42 6.82 -15.25
C TRP A 318 12.76 8.17 -14.63
N CYS A 319 12.25 9.23 -15.23
CA CYS A 319 12.23 10.57 -14.67
C CYS A 319 10.78 11.01 -14.50
N HIS A 320 10.43 11.55 -13.34
CA HIS A 320 9.15 12.22 -13.12
C HIS A 320 9.40 13.70 -12.81
N CYS A 321 8.81 14.59 -13.59
CA CYS A 321 8.95 16.05 -13.43
C CYS A 321 7.87 16.56 -12.48
N ASN A 322 8.24 17.09 -11.32
CA ASN A 322 7.32 17.64 -10.34
C ASN A 322 7.85 18.96 -9.76
N ASP A 323 7.35 20.06 -10.31
CA ASP A 323 7.53 21.46 -9.90
C ASP A 323 6.53 21.94 -8.85
N SER A 324 5.55 21.11 -8.43
CA SER A 324 4.54 21.59 -7.47
C SER A 324 5.15 21.81 -6.08
N SER A 325 4.77 22.91 -5.44
CA SER A 325 4.95 23.07 -3.99
C SER A 325 4.14 22.03 -3.21
N GLY A 326 4.54 21.78 -1.96
CA GLY A 326 3.89 20.83 -1.06
C GLY A 326 4.39 19.37 -1.16
N ASN A 327 3.68 18.50 -0.45
CA ASN A 327 4.15 17.18 -0.05
C ASN A 327 3.93 16.05 -1.06
N ALA A 328 3.12 16.27 -2.09
CA ALA A 328 2.83 15.27 -3.12
C ALA A 328 4.11 14.87 -3.85
N ILE A 329 4.49 13.59 -3.76
CA ILE A 329 5.73 13.08 -4.37
C ILE A 329 5.64 13.12 -5.90
N PHE A 330 4.47 12.78 -6.45
CA PHE A 330 4.19 12.79 -7.88
C PHE A 330 3.11 13.80 -8.23
N ASN A 331 3.25 14.39 -9.40
CA ASN A 331 2.20 15.16 -10.06
C ASN A 331 1.22 14.19 -10.75
N ARG A 332 -0.09 14.53 -10.74
CA ARG A 332 -1.15 13.70 -11.32
C ARG A 332 -1.16 13.71 -12.86
N ASP A 333 -0.53 14.67 -13.53
CA ASP A 333 -0.44 14.68 -15.01
C ASP A 333 0.50 13.58 -15.52
N ILE A 334 -0.07 12.61 -16.25
CA ILE A 334 0.64 11.50 -16.86
C ILE A 334 1.81 11.94 -17.77
N LYS A 335 1.73 13.13 -18.38
CA LYS A 335 2.78 13.67 -19.26
C LYS A 335 4.06 14.05 -18.53
N ARG A 336 4.03 14.14 -17.19
CA ARG A 336 5.18 14.41 -16.33
C ARG A 336 6.12 13.21 -16.18
N TRP A 337 5.66 12.02 -16.56
CA TRP A 337 6.43 10.78 -16.52
C TRP A 337 7.20 10.56 -17.83
N HIS A 338 8.48 10.23 -17.72
CA HIS A 338 9.37 10.05 -18.85
C HIS A 338 10.18 8.75 -18.70
N PRO A 339 10.00 7.76 -19.58
CA PRO A 339 10.90 6.60 -19.62
C PRO A 339 12.28 7.06 -20.09
N VAL A 340 13.33 6.64 -19.38
CA VAL A 340 14.72 7.01 -19.72
C VAL A 340 15.48 5.79 -20.25
N GLU A 341 15.33 4.64 -19.62
CA GLU A 341 15.95 3.39 -20.06
C GLU A 341 15.24 2.14 -19.53
N GLY A 342 15.33 1.02 -20.25
CA GLY A 342 14.79 -0.27 -19.84
C GLY A 342 13.31 -0.47 -20.19
N PRO A 343 12.74 -1.64 -19.87
CA PRO A 343 11.38 -1.98 -20.22
C PRO A 343 10.34 -1.21 -19.36
N PRO A 344 9.14 -0.97 -19.90
CA PRO A 344 8.18 -0.07 -19.26
C PRO A 344 7.38 -0.67 -18.09
N PHE A 345 7.50 -1.98 -17.83
CA PHE A 345 6.76 -2.67 -16.76
C PHE A 345 7.67 -3.64 -16.00
N ILE A 346 7.59 -3.63 -14.67
CA ILE A 346 7.99 -4.75 -13.82
C ILE A 346 7.00 -5.90 -14.04
N CYS A 347 7.49 -7.14 -14.09
CA CYS A 347 6.68 -8.34 -14.25
C CYS A 347 6.76 -9.25 -13.02
N GLU A 348 5.62 -9.59 -12.44
CA GLU A 348 5.52 -10.52 -11.31
C GLU A 348 4.60 -11.68 -11.65
N LYS A 349 4.72 -12.83 -10.97
CA LYS A 349 3.72 -13.90 -11.11
C LYS A 349 2.45 -13.51 -10.35
N ILE A 350 1.29 -13.71 -10.96
CA ILE A 350 0.01 -13.63 -10.25
C ILE A 350 0.02 -14.69 -9.14
N PRO A 351 -0.39 -14.38 -7.90
CA PRO A 351 -0.46 -15.37 -6.83
C PRO A 351 -1.22 -16.63 -7.28
N GLY A 352 -0.62 -17.80 -7.09
CA GLY A 352 -1.22 -19.07 -7.50
C GLY A 352 -1.04 -19.47 -8.98
N ALA A 353 -0.38 -18.66 -9.80
CA ALA A 353 0.06 -19.06 -11.15
C ALA A 353 0.96 -20.31 -11.13
N PHE A 354 0.99 -21.05 -12.24
CA PHE A 354 1.77 -22.29 -12.34
C PHE A 354 3.28 -21.98 -12.35
N PRO A 355 4.08 -22.53 -11.42
CA PRO A 355 5.48 -22.13 -11.25
C PRO A 355 6.35 -22.25 -12.51
N ASN A 356 6.05 -23.23 -13.36
CA ASN A 356 6.85 -23.57 -14.55
C ASN A 356 6.37 -22.90 -15.85
N LEU A 357 5.25 -22.18 -15.83
CA LEU A 357 4.73 -21.47 -17.01
C LEU A 357 5.24 -20.03 -17.04
N LYS A 358 5.39 -19.47 -18.26
CA LYS A 358 5.66 -18.05 -18.50
C LYS A 358 4.36 -17.28 -18.76
N GLU A 359 3.31 -17.67 -18.05
CA GLU A 359 1.93 -17.23 -18.23
C GLU A 359 1.33 -16.92 -16.85
N GLY A 360 0.35 -16.01 -16.80
CA GLY A 360 -0.24 -15.51 -15.56
C GLY A 360 0.69 -14.53 -14.83
N LEU A 361 1.04 -13.43 -15.49
CA LEU A 361 1.89 -12.37 -14.97
C LEU A 361 1.08 -11.10 -14.63
N LEU A 362 1.43 -10.43 -13.54
CA LEU A 362 1.06 -9.05 -13.26
C LEU A 362 2.10 -8.13 -13.91
N TYR A 363 1.62 -6.98 -14.38
CA TYR A 363 2.46 -5.92 -14.93
C TYR A 363 2.30 -4.66 -14.09
N PHE A 364 3.41 -3.97 -13.80
CA PHE A 364 3.39 -2.71 -13.06
C PHE A 364 4.26 -1.68 -13.78
N SER A 365 3.64 -0.60 -14.27
CA SER A 365 4.39 0.63 -14.59
C SER A 365 4.78 1.34 -13.27
N PRO A 366 5.73 2.29 -13.26
CA PRO A 366 6.05 3.01 -12.02
C PRO A 366 4.95 3.98 -11.58
N MET A 367 3.95 4.24 -12.44
CA MET A 367 2.81 5.14 -12.22
C MET A 367 1.68 4.48 -11.41
N VAL A 368 1.62 3.15 -11.35
CA VAL A 368 0.54 2.42 -10.67
C VAL A 368 0.93 2.04 -9.25
N PHE A 369 -0.08 1.88 -8.39
CA PHE A 369 0.13 1.34 -7.06
C PHE A 369 0.60 -0.12 -7.13
N ARG A 370 1.53 -0.48 -6.24
CA ARG A 370 2.03 -1.84 -6.07
C ARG A 370 2.24 -2.09 -4.59
N GLN A 371 1.75 -3.22 -4.11
CA GLN A 371 1.89 -3.63 -2.71
C GLN A 371 3.38 -3.75 -2.33
N ALA A 372 3.75 -3.18 -1.18
CA ALA A 372 5.15 -3.09 -0.77
C ALA A 372 5.71 -4.45 -0.31
N ASN A 373 4.86 -5.30 0.27
CA ASN A 373 5.15 -6.70 0.64
C ASN A 373 4.35 -7.65 -0.28
N LEU A 374 4.89 -8.00 -1.45
CA LEU A 374 4.20 -8.88 -2.39
C LEU A 374 4.03 -10.32 -1.87
N GLU A 375 5.04 -10.88 -1.21
CA GLU A 375 4.95 -12.20 -0.61
C GLU A 375 3.85 -12.25 0.45
N GLY A 376 3.79 -11.21 1.29
CA GLY A 376 2.75 -11.10 2.30
C GLY A 376 1.35 -10.96 1.71
N PHE A 377 1.20 -10.14 0.67
CA PHE A 377 -0.08 -9.93 -0.01
C PHE A 377 -0.53 -11.15 -0.84
N ALA A 378 0.38 -12.05 -1.20
CA ALA A 378 0.02 -13.30 -1.87
C ALA A 378 -0.79 -14.26 -0.98
N GLU A 379 -0.59 -14.23 0.35
CA GLU A 379 -1.43 -14.99 1.30
C GLU A 379 -2.80 -14.32 1.51
N ILE A 380 -2.89 -12.98 1.45
CA ILE A 380 -4.17 -12.26 1.41
C ILE A 380 -4.96 -12.62 0.14
N ALA A 381 -4.31 -12.54 -1.03
CA ALA A 381 -4.91 -12.93 -2.30
C ALA A 381 -5.30 -14.42 -2.37
N LYS A 382 -4.72 -15.26 -1.49
CA LYS A 382 -5.10 -16.65 -1.30
C LYS A 382 -6.33 -16.83 -0.42
N GLU A 383 -6.46 -16.08 0.68
CA GLU A 383 -7.69 -16.10 1.48
C GLU A 383 -8.89 -15.58 0.67
N VAL A 384 -8.70 -14.48 -0.08
CA VAL A 384 -9.75 -13.88 -0.93
C VAL A 384 -10.28 -14.89 -1.96
N ARG A 385 -9.40 -15.56 -2.72
CA ARG A 385 -9.85 -16.51 -3.76
C ARG A 385 -10.45 -17.80 -3.21
N GLU A 386 -10.04 -18.22 -2.01
CA GLU A 386 -10.58 -19.40 -1.31
C GLU A 386 -11.97 -19.12 -0.72
N ALA A 387 -12.31 -17.86 -0.43
CA ALA A 387 -13.66 -17.44 -0.01
C ALA A 387 -14.68 -17.34 -1.16
N ILE A 388 -14.21 -17.27 -2.42
CA ILE A 388 -15.04 -17.17 -3.63
C ILE A 388 -15.51 -18.57 -4.06
N PRO A 389 -16.83 -18.80 -4.22
CA PRO A 389 -17.33 -20.05 -4.76
C PRO A 389 -16.95 -20.28 -6.22
N ALA A 390 -16.68 -21.54 -6.57
CA ALA A 390 -16.49 -21.95 -7.96
C ALA A 390 -17.77 -21.72 -8.78
N GLY A 391 -17.63 -21.15 -9.98
CA GLY A 391 -18.77 -20.77 -10.82
C GLY A 391 -19.31 -19.37 -10.56
N SER A 392 -18.76 -18.59 -9.61
CA SER A 392 -19.28 -17.25 -9.30
C SER A 392 -19.00 -16.18 -10.38
N LYS A 393 -19.86 -15.16 -10.37
CA LYS A 393 -19.73 -13.86 -11.02
C LYS A 393 -19.08 -12.89 -10.04
N VAL A 394 -17.90 -12.36 -10.38
CA VAL A 394 -17.06 -11.60 -9.46
C VAL A 394 -16.90 -10.16 -9.94
N CYS A 395 -17.25 -9.20 -9.09
CA CYS A 395 -16.91 -7.81 -9.26
C CYS A 395 -15.78 -7.44 -8.29
N GLU A 396 -14.77 -6.70 -8.76
CA GLU A 396 -13.69 -6.14 -7.95
C GLU A 396 -13.69 -4.62 -8.15
N MET A 397 -13.92 -3.87 -7.07
CA MET A 397 -13.80 -2.41 -7.05
C MET A 397 -12.53 -2.01 -6.29
N TYR A 398 -11.97 -0.85 -6.63
CA TYR A 398 -10.64 -0.42 -6.15
C TYR A 398 -9.54 -1.43 -6.55
N ALA A 399 -9.68 -2.00 -7.75
CA ALA A 399 -8.95 -3.20 -8.17
C ALA A 399 -7.44 -2.99 -8.32
N GLY A 400 -6.95 -1.74 -8.45
CA GLY A 400 -5.60 -1.48 -8.90
C GLY A 400 -5.32 -2.23 -10.21
N VAL A 401 -4.19 -2.94 -10.30
CA VAL A 401 -3.89 -3.81 -11.46
C VAL A 401 -4.73 -5.11 -11.54
N GLY A 402 -5.78 -5.25 -10.72
CA GLY A 402 -6.69 -6.40 -10.64
C GLY A 402 -6.11 -7.63 -9.95
N LEU A 403 -5.26 -7.45 -8.93
CA LEU A 403 -4.50 -8.56 -8.33
C LEU A 403 -5.40 -9.64 -7.72
N LEU A 404 -6.43 -9.25 -6.95
CA LEU A 404 -7.29 -10.20 -6.25
C LEU A 404 -8.23 -10.92 -7.22
N GLY A 405 -8.85 -10.18 -8.15
CA GLY A 405 -9.69 -10.73 -9.20
C GLY A 405 -8.93 -11.69 -10.13
N LEU A 406 -7.75 -11.31 -10.62
CA LEU A 406 -6.93 -12.15 -11.50
C LEU A 406 -6.34 -13.38 -10.78
N SER A 407 -5.97 -13.26 -9.49
CA SER A 407 -5.61 -14.40 -8.63
C SER A 407 -6.78 -15.38 -8.49
N SER A 408 -8.00 -14.86 -8.35
CA SER A 408 -9.23 -15.66 -8.24
C SER A 408 -9.59 -16.36 -9.55
N LEU A 409 -9.49 -15.64 -10.67
CA LEU A 409 -9.66 -16.19 -12.01
C LEU A 409 -8.67 -17.33 -12.28
N LEU A 410 -7.40 -17.18 -11.93
CA LEU A 410 -6.39 -18.25 -12.05
C LEU A 410 -6.66 -19.45 -11.16
N HIS A 411 -7.21 -19.24 -9.95
CA HIS A 411 -7.48 -20.32 -9.01
C HIS A 411 -8.65 -21.20 -9.47
N HIS A 412 -9.76 -20.56 -9.86
CA HIS A 412 -10.96 -21.27 -10.33
C HIS A 412 -10.84 -21.78 -11.78
N GLY A 413 -9.93 -21.23 -12.58
CA GLY A 413 -9.68 -21.65 -13.96
C GLY A 413 -8.84 -22.92 -14.14
N LYS A 414 -8.34 -23.55 -13.05
CA LYS A 414 -7.46 -24.74 -13.16
C LYS A 414 -8.26 -25.99 -13.54
N MET A 415 -7.94 -26.56 -14.70
CA MET A 415 -8.51 -27.83 -15.20
C MET A 415 -7.43 -28.90 -15.44
N GLY A 416 -7.80 -30.16 -15.19
CA GLY A 416 -6.92 -31.34 -15.18
C GLY A 416 -6.40 -31.62 -13.76
N GLU A 417 -6.73 -32.74 -13.09
CA GLU A 417 -6.98 -34.09 -13.62
C GLU A 417 -8.38 -34.67 -13.29
N SER A 418 -9.21 -34.00 -12.48
CA SER A 418 -10.43 -34.59 -11.89
C SER A 418 -11.75 -33.86 -12.16
N GLY A 419 -11.80 -32.93 -13.11
CA GLY A 419 -13.04 -32.40 -13.73
C GLY A 419 -14.11 -31.82 -12.79
N LYS A 420 -13.74 -31.13 -11.70
CA LYS A 420 -14.70 -30.67 -10.66
C LYS A 420 -14.70 -29.17 -10.33
N GLY A 421 -13.98 -28.33 -11.08
CA GLY A 421 -14.06 -26.87 -10.96
C GLY A 421 -14.97 -26.27 -12.03
N ARG A 422 -15.98 -25.47 -11.64
CA ARG A 422 -16.56 -24.46 -12.55
C ARG A 422 -15.70 -23.20 -12.43
N GLY A 423 -15.09 -22.75 -13.52
CA GLY A 423 -14.39 -21.46 -13.56
C GLY A 423 -15.34 -20.30 -13.24
N LEU A 424 -14.80 -19.11 -12.96
CA LEU A 424 -15.64 -17.91 -12.80
C LEU A 424 -16.47 -17.68 -14.07
N GLN A 425 -17.72 -17.26 -13.93
CA GLN A 425 -18.56 -16.91 -15.09
C GLN A 425 -18.07 -15.62 -15.74
N TRP A 426 -17.77 -14.61 -14.92
CA TRP A 426 -17.09 -13.40 -15.33
C TRP A 426 -16.35 -12.72 -14.18
N LEU A 427 -15.41 -11.85 -14.55
CA LEU A 427 -14.68 -10.93 -13.68
C LEU A 427 -14.80 -9.50 -14.23
N LYS A 428 -15.39 -8.58 -13.45
CA LYS A 428 -15.50 -7.15 -13.76
C LYS A 428 -14.67 -6.34 -12.76
N CYS A 429 -13.54 -5.76 -13.17
CA CYS A 429 -12.66 -4.94 -12.32
C CYS A 429 -12.83 -3.44 -12.56
N SER A 430 -12.65 -2.58 -11.55
CA SER A 430 -12.64 -1.11 -11.72
C SER A 430 -11.69 -0.38 -10.78
N ASP A 431 -11.15 0.74 -11.25
CA ASP A 431 -10.29 1.67 -10.53
C ASP A 431 -10.26 3.03 -11.24
N GLU A 432 -9.96 4.11 -10.52
CA GLU A 432 -9.93 5.46 -11.10
C GLU A 432 -8.66 5.77 -11.93
N ASN A 433 -7.54 5.10 -11.68
CA ASN A 433 -6.28 5.39 -12.38
C ASN A 433 -6.24 4.70 -13.76
N PRO A 434 -6.15 5.45 -14.88
CA PRO A 434 -6.18 4.87 -16.23
C PRO A 434 -4.99 3.95 -16.55
N GLU A 435 -3.82 4.12 -15.91
CA GLU A 435 -2.69 3.21 -16.16
C GLU A 435 -2.89 1.83 -15.53
N ASN A 436 -3.79 1.68 -14.54
CA ASN A 436 -4.15 0.38 -13.99
C ASN A 436 -4.83 -0.50 -15.05
N ALA A 437 -5.72 0.05 -15.88
CA ALA A 437 -6.37 -0.68 -16.98
C ALA A 437 -5.35 -1.24 -17.97
N ARG A 438 -4.33 -0.45 -18.35
CA ARG A 438 -3.25 -0.88 -19.24
C ARG A 438 -2.40 -2.00 -18.65
N CYS A 439 -2.15 -1.95 -17.34
CA CYS A 439 -1.47 -3.01 -16.61
C CYS A 439 -2.32 -4.30 -16.56
N PHE A 440 -3.60 -4.17 -16.27
CA PHE A 440 -4.58 -5.26 -16.22
C PHE A 440 -4.74 -5.96 -17.58
N GLU A 441 -4.87 -5.20 -18.68
CA GLU A 441 -4.97 -5.76 -20.03
C GLU A 441 -3.73 -6.59 -20.40
N ARG A 442 -2.52 -6.12 -20.04
CA ARG A 442 -1.30 -6.89 -20.21
C ARG A 442 -1.31 -8.17 -19.37
N ALA A 443 -1.79 -8.10 -18.13
CA ALA A 443 -1.93 -9.27 -17.27
C ALA A 443 -2.89 -10.32 -17.86
N VAL A 444 -4.10 -9.91 -18.28
CA VAL A 444 -5.08 -10.77 -18.95
C VAL A 444 -4.53 -11.39 -20.23
N ASN A 445 -3.78 -10.65 -21.04
CA ASN A 445 -3.17 -11.16 -22.28
C ASN A 445 -1.94 -12.07 -22.05
N SER A 446 -1.43 -12.16 -20.81
CA SER A 446 -0.41 -13.11 -20.38
C SER A 446 -0.99 -14.40 -19.77
N MET A 447 -2.29 -14.44 -19.49
CA MET A 447 -2.95 -15.59 -18.86
C MET A 447 -2.96 -16.82 -19.78
N PRO A 448 -2.99 -18.04 -19.21
CA PRO A 448 -3.19 -19.26 -19.99
C PRO A 448 -4.47 -19.26 -20.83
N MET A 449 -4.39 -19.81 -22.04
CA MET A 449 -5.48 -19.83 -23.01
C MET A 449 -6.77 -20.47 -22.48
N HIS A 450 -6.63 -21.54 -21.69
CA HIS A 450 -7.76 -22.27 -21.09
C HIS A 450 -8.52 -21.48 -20.02
N ILE A 451 -8.04 -20.31 -19.60
CA ILE A 451 -8.64 -19.46 -18.57
C ILE A 451 -9.33 -18.24 -19.17
N THR A 452 -8.71 -17.59 -20.16
CA THR A 452 -9.25 -16.35 -20.77
C THR A 452 -9.83 -16.54 -22.17
N GLY A 453 -9.67 -17.71 -22.78
CA GLY A 453 -9.98 -17.97 -24.18
C GLY A 453 -9.14 -17.14 -25.15
N ARG A 454 -7.96 -16.66 -24.74
CA ARG A 454 -7.04 -15.86 -25.56
C ARG A 454 -5.70 -16.58 -25.66
N THR A 455 -5.16 -16.74 -26.86
CA THR A 455 -3.79 -17.25 -27.03
C THR A 455 -2.80 -16.29 -26.36
N PRO A 456 -1.96 -16.76 -25.40
CA PRO A 456 -0.96 -15.92 -24.75
C PRO A 456 -0.03 -15.33 -25.80
N ARG A 457 0.00 -13.99 -25.93
CA ARG A 457 0.85 -13.35 -26.93
C ARG A 457 2.30 -13.40 -26.46
N ARG A 458 3.13 -14.22 -27.11
CA ARG A 458 4.60 -14.10 -27.05
C ARG A 458 5.01 -12.75 -27.66
N PHE A 459 5.01 -11.70 -26.86
CA PHE A 459 5.60 -10.44 -27.25
C PHE A 459 7.11 -10.61 -27.36
N GLN A 460 7.66 -10.21 -28.52
CA GLN A 460 9.09 -10.10 -28.72
C GLN A 460 9.65 -9.08 -27.73
N LYS A 461 10.92 -9.22 -27.36
CA LYS A 461 11.63 -8.14 -26.66
C LYS A 461 11.54 -6.87 -27.51
N ASP A 462 11.24 -5.75 -26.87
CA ASP A 462 11.58 -4.42 -27.39
C ASP A 462 13.12 -4.26 -27.34
N GLU A 463 13.86 -4.95 -28.24
CA GLU A 463 15.29 -4.70 -28.42
C GLU A 463 15.44 -3.35 -29.13
N GLY A 464 16.01 -2.38 -28.42
CA GLY A 464 15.95 -0.96 -28.78
C GLY A 464 16.44 -0.66 -30.20
N ASP A 465 15.52 -0.11 -31.01
CA ASP A 465 15.77 0.22 -32.41
C ASP A 465 16.90 1.26 -32.53
N LYS A 466 18.05 0.79 -33.04
CA LYS A 466 19.18 1.62 -33.44
C LYS A 466 19.25 1.73 -34.97
N ARG A 467 18.60 2.80 -35.44
CA ARG A 467 18.98 3.71 -36.54
C ARG A 467 18.15 3.62 -37.81
N ASN A 468 17.91 4.83 -38.34
CA ASN A 468 17.56 5.16 -39.72
C ASN A 468 16.19 4.69 -40.21
N LYS A 469 15.17 5.55 -40.00
CA LYS A 469 14.21 5.88 -41.05
C LYS A 469 13.99 7.38 -41.16
N SER A 470 13.78 7.82 -42.39
CA SER A 470 13.73 9.22 -42.82
C SER A 470 12.39 9.89 -42.49
N ARG A 471 12.32 11.22 -42.67
CA ARG A 471 11.07 12.00 -42.56
C ARG A 471 10.06 11.62 -43.66
N ARG A 472 9.31 10.53 -43.45
CA ARG A 472 7.97 10.25 -43.98
C ARG A 472 7.32 9.20 -43.07
N ASP A 473 6.00 9.09 -43.14
CA ASP A 473 5.19 8.07 -42.44
C ASP A 473 5.05 8.26 -40.91
N LYS A 474 4.48 9.41 -40.52
CA LYS A 474 3.76 9.57 -39.24
C LYS A 474 2.29 9.11 -39.38
N LYS A 475 2.03 7.82 -39.59
CA LYS A 475 0.64 7.33 -39.67
C LYS A 475 0.33 5.96 -39.04
N ASP A 476 1.34 5.15 -38.71
CA ASP A 476 1.11 3.71 -38.46
C ASP A 476 1.13 3.27 -36.98
N ASP A 477 1.22 4.20 -36.02
CA ASP A 477 1.09 3.91 -34.57
C ASP A 477 -0.35 4.09 -34.02
N LEU A 478 -1.34 4.25 -34.90
CA LEU A 478 -2.76 4.21 -34.57
C LEU A 478 -3.39 2.97 -35.22
N ILE A 479 -3.29 1.83 -34.54
CA ILE A 479 -4.20 0.71 -34.82
C ILE A 479 -5.61 1.25 -34.62
N SER A 480 -6.37 1.30 -35.72
CA SER A 480 -7.74 1.81 -35.68
C SER A 480 -8.56 0.94 -34.73
N ILE A 481 -9.32 1.58 -33.84
CA ILE A 481 -10.29 0.89 -32.97
C ILE A 481 -11.22 -0.01 -33.81
N GLN A 482 -11.51 0.40 -35.06
CA GLN A 482 -12.29 -0.38 -36.02
C GLN A 482 -11.63 -1.71 -36.42
N GLU A 483 -10.30 -1.75 -36.61
CA GLU A 483 -9.59 -3.00 -36.92
C GLU A 483 -9.53 -3.94 -35.71
N MET A 484 -9.50 -3.38 -34.50
CA MET A 484 -9.57 -4.16 -33.26
C MET A 484 -10.98 -4.76 -33.07
N VAL A 485 -12.03 -4.00 -33.37
CA VAL A 485 -13.44 -4.45 -33.36
C VAL A 485 -13.70 -5.51 -34.44
N ASN A 486 -13.15 -5.33 -35.65
CA ASN A 486 -13.33 -6.32 -36.72
C ASN A 486 -12.68 -7.67 -36.38
N ARG A 487 -11.50 -7.67 -35.74
CA ARG A 487 -10.83 -8.92 -35.29
C ARG A 487 -11.52 -9.62 -34.11
N LEU A 488 -12.39 -8.95 -33.37
CA LEU A 488 -13.26 -9.60 -32.37
C LEU A 488 -14.42 -10.38 -33.00
N ASN A 489 -14.71 -10.19 -34.29
CA ASN A 489 -15.82 -10.85 -34.98
C ASN A 489 -15.43 -12.13 -35.73
N ASP A 490 -14.16 -12.33 -36.08
CA ASP A 490 -13.68 -13.54 -36.78
C ASP A 490 -13.48 -14.76 -35.86
N ASP A 491 -13.39 -14.55 -34.54
CA ASP A 491 -13.06 -15.57 -33.52
C ASP A 491 -14.25 -16.50 -33.14
N LYS A 492 -15.25 -16.63 -34.02
CA LYS A 492 -16.56 -17.27 -33.74
C LYS A 492 -16.61 -18.80 -33.93
N SER A 493 -15.47 -19.48 -33.98
CA SER A 493 -15.40 -20.90 -34.39
C SER A 493 -15.13 -21.92 -33.28
N ASP A 494 -14.97 -21.52 -32.02
CA ASP A 494 -14.75 -22.46 -30.90
C ASP A 494 -15.77 -22.24 -29.76
N THR A 495 -16.49 -23.29 -29.37
CA THR A 495 -17.68 -23.23 -28.50
C THR A 495 -17.38 -23.50 -27.02
N ASN A 496 -16.12 -23.39 -26.61
CA ASN A 496 -15.74 -23.49 -25.19
C ASN A 496 -16.13 -22.23 -24.39
N VAL A 497 -16.76 -22.45 -23.24
CA VAL A 497 -17.26 -21.40 -22.34
C VAL A 497 -16.12 -20.51 -21.85
N ARG A 498 -16.02 -19.32 -22.42
CA ARG A 498 -14.98 -18.32 -22.11
C ARG A 498 -15.45 -17.40 -20.99
N THR A 499 -14.71 -17.38 -19.88
CA THR A 499 -14.94 -16.39 -18.80
C THR A 499 -14.78 -14.98 -19.35
N SER A 500 -15.81 -14.14 -19.20
CA SER A 500 -15.71 -12.73 -19.59
C SER A 500 -14.86 -11.98 -18.56
N VAL A 501 -13.90 -11.18 -19.04
CA VAL A 501 -12.99 -10.41 -18.17
C VAL A 501 -12.93 -8.99 -18.70
N THR A 502 -13.37 -8.03 -17.89
CA THR A 502 -13.46 -6.61 -18.25
C THR A 502 -12.86 -5.71 -17.17
N TYR A 503 -12.50 -4.50 -17.59
CA TYR A 503 -11.96 -3.46 -16.74
C TYR A 503 -12.62 -2.11 -17.04
N THR A 504 -12.97 -1.34 -16.01
CA THR A 504 -13.59 -0.02 -16.14
C THR A 504 -12.76 1.04 -15.42
N VAL A 505 -12.34 2.08 -16.13
CA VAL A 505 -11.66 3.24 -15.53
C VAL A 505 -12.70 4.19 -14.95
N ALA A 506 -12.93 4.11 -13.64
CA ALA A 506 -13.93 4.87 -12.90
C ALA A 506 -13.69 4.74 -11.39
N SER A 507 -14.09 5.74 -10.60
CA SER A 507 -14.21 5.57 -9.14
C SER A 507 -15.27 4.49 -8.83
N ALA A 508 -15.16 3.86 -7.66
CA ALA A 508 -16.06 2.77 -7.29
C ALA A 508 -17.54 3.20 -7.27
N ALA A 509 -17.84 4.42 -6.80
CA ALA A 509 -19.19 4.98 -6.90
C ALA A 509 -19.70 5.08 -8.35
N SER A 510 -18.87 5.59 -9.27
CA SER A 510 -19.27 5.78 -10.67
C SER A 510 -19.40 4.43 -11.41
N ALA A 511 -18.51 3.48 -11.13
CA ALA A 511 -18.56 2.14 -11.68
C ALA A 511 -19.77 1.33 -11.16
N LEU A 512 -20.13 1.49 -9.88
CA LEU A 512 -21.34 0.91 -9.30
C LEU A 512 -22.60 1.40 -10.03
N TYR A 513 -22.74 2.72 -10.21
CA TYR A 513 -23.88 3.32 -10.92
C TYR A 513 -23.88 3.07 -12.43
N SER A 514 -22.76 2.65 -13.04
CA SER A 514 -22.74 2.12 -14.40
C SER A 514 -23.15 0.63 -14.50
N GLY A 515 -23.61 0.02 -13.40
CA GLY A 515 -24.08 -1.35 -13.37
C GLY A 515 -23.00 -2.42 -13.21
N GLN A 516 -21.79 -2.07 -12.76
CA GLN A 516 -20.69 -3.02 -12.69
C GLN A 516 -20.98 -4.21 -11.74
N ALA A 517 -21.64 -3.96 -10.60
CA ALA A 517 -22.00 -4.99 -9.62
C ALA A 517 -23.35 -5.68 -9.89
N LEU A 518 -24.09 -5.31 -10.94
CA LEU A 518 -25.34 -5.98 -11.32
C LEU A 518 -25.06 -7.43 -11.71
N GLY A 519 -25.83 -8.36 -11.13
CA GLY A 519 -25.67 -9.80 -11.31
C GLY A 519 -24.40 -10.40 -10.70
N ALA A 520 -23.63 -9.67 -9.90
CA ALA A 520 -22.46 -10.21 -9.20
C ALA A 520 -22.87 -11.10 -8.02
N ASP A 521 -22.33 -12.31 -7.92
CA ASP A 521 -22.49 -13.16 -6.73
C ASP A 521 -21.58 -12.66 -5.59
N VAL A 522 -20.38 -12.21 -5.95
CA VAL A 522 -19.32 -11.74 -5.05
C VAL A 522 -18.85 -10.34 -5.45
N LEU A 523 -18.76 -9.46 -4.46
CA LEU A 523 -18.08 -8.17 -4.55
C LEU A 523 -16.80 -8.21 -3.70
N ILE A 524 -15.66 -7.90 -4.31
CA ILE A 524 -14.38 -7.65 -3.66
C ILE A 524 -14.18 -6.13 -3.60
N VAL A 525 -13.76 -5.63 -2.45
CA VAL A 525 -13.38 -4.21 -2.26
C VAL A 525 -12.04 -4.13 -1.51
N ASP A 526 -11.13 -3.30 -2.01
CA ASP A 526 -9.85 -2.93 -1.36
C ASP A 526 -9.73 -1.39 -1.28
N PRO A 527 -10.63 -0.70 -0.55
CA PRO A 527 -10.72 0.76 -0.58
C PRO A 527 -9.54 1.45 0.12
N PRO A 528 -9.30 2.74 -0.20
CA PRO A 528 -8.33 3.57 0.52
C PRO A 528 -8.67 3.67 2.03
N ARG A 529 -7.71 4.12 2.85
CA ARG A 529 -7.82 4.19 4.32
C ARG A 529 -9.07 4.88 4.88
N LYS A 530 -9.67 5.79 4.12
CA LYS A 530 -10.93 6.48 4.49
C LYS A 530 -12.13 5.53 4.56
N GLY A 531 -12.07 4.38 3.89
CA GLY A 531 -13.15 3.40 3.72
C GLY A 531 -13.83 3.51 2.36
N LEU A 532 -14.98 2.85 2.23
CA LEU A 532 -15.77 2.83 1.00
C LEU A 532 -16.30 4.22 0.61
N ASP A 533 -16.38 4.49 -0.69
CA ASP A 533 -17.23 5.54 -1.26
C ASP A 533 -18.67 5.40 -0.69
N GLU A 534 -19.24 6.49 -0.18
CA GLU A 534 -20.58 6.49 0.45
C GLU A 534 -21.67 5.82 -0.43
N PRO A 535 -21.74 6.07 -1.76
CA PRO A 535 -22.65 5.33 -2.65
C PRO A 535 -22.52 3.81 -2.57
N VAL A 536 -21.31 3.28 -2.46
CA VAL A 536 -21.05 1.82 -2.39
C VAL A 536 -21.57 1.25 -1.08
N LEU A 537 -21.21 1.89 0.04
CA LEU A 537 -21.69 1.49 1.36
C LEU A 537 -23.22 1.55 1.47
N LYS A 538 -23.83 2.64 0.97
CA LYS A 538 -25.28 2.85 0.99
C LYS A 538 -26.04 1.74 0.26
N GLN A 539 -25.56 1.35 -0.93
CA GLN A 539 -26.17 0.28 -1.74
C GLN A 539 -25.98 -1.10 -1.09
N LEU A 540 -24.83 -1.36 -0.44
CA LEU A 540 -24.60 -2.59 0.32
C LEU A 540 -25.48 -2.67 1.58
N CYS A 541 -25.79 -1.55 2.23
CA CYS A 541 -26.70 -1.47 3.38
C CYS A 541 -28.21 -1.53 3.00
N MET A 542 -28.57 -1.49 1.71
CA MET A 542 -29.94 -1.66 1.27
C MET A 542 -30.37 -3.14 1.33
N PRO A 543 -31.62 -3.44 1.72
CA PRO A 543 -32.18 -4.79 1.63
C PRO A 543 -32.22 -5.28 0.18
N ILE A 544 -32.20 -6.60 0.00
CA ILE A 544 -32.35 -7.25 -1.31
C ILE A 544 -33.77 -6.96 -1.83
N ASN A 545 -33.86 -6.21 -2.92
CA ASN A 545 -35.09 -5.93 -3.64
C ASN A 545 -35.46 -7.16 -4.49
N LYS A 546 -36.39 -7.98 -3.99
CA LYS A 546 -36.91 -9.17 -4.68
C LYS A 546 -37.73 -8.86 -5.94
N ASN A 547 -38.16 -7.61 -6.10
CA ASN A 547 -38.97 -7.15 -7.24
C ASN A 547 -38.12 -6.46 -8.32
N GLN A 548 -36.83 -6.23 -8.07
CA GLN A 548 -35.91 -5.75 -9.10
C GLN A 548 -35.65 -6.88 -10.10
N PRO A 549 -35.76 -6.64 -11.42
CA PRO A 549 -35.36 -7.62 -12.42
C PRO A 549 -33.89 -8.00 -12.25
N TYR A 550 -33.60 -9.31 -12.35
CA TYR A 550 -32.22 -9.77 -12.45
C TYR A 550 -31.63 -9.29 -13.79
N THR A 551 -30.46 -8.67 -13.75
CA THR A 551 -29.71 -8.25 -14.94
C THR A 551 -28.21 -8.17 -14.64
N GLU A 552 -27.41 -8.11 -15.68
CA GLU A 552 -25.96 -7.84 -15.61
C GLU A 552 -25.58 -6.51 -16.25
N THR A 553 -26.57 -5.74 -16.75
CA THR A 553 -26.38 -4.49 -17.50
C THR A 553 -27.28 -3.38 -16.97
N ALA A 554 -26.79 -2.13 -16.96
CA ALA A 554 -27.61 -0.99 -16.54
C ALA A 554 -28.74 -0.64 -17.53
N ALA A 555 -28.62 -1.06 -18.80
CA ALA A 555 -29.57 -0.72 -19.86
C ALA A 555 -30.95 -1.34 -19.63
N GLU A 556 -31.03 -2.53 -19.03
CA GLU A 556 -32.29 -3.21 -18.70
C GLU A 556 -33.03 -2.59 -17.49
N LEU A 557 -32.42 -1.62 -16.81
CA LEU A 557 -33.01 -0.88 -15.69
C LEU A 557 -33.31 0.59 -16.03
N SER A 558 -33.15 1.03 -17.29
CA SER A 558 -33.34 2.43 -17.71
C SER A 558 -34.73 2.99 -17.37
N ASP A 559 -35.73 2.11 -17.37
CA ASP A 559 -37.14 2.46 -17.18
C ASP A 559 -37.55 2.47 -15.70
N LEU A 560 -36.65 2.03 -14.81
CA LEU A 560 -36.86 2.06 -13.36
C LEU A 560 -36.32 3.37 -12.76
N PRO A 561 -37.09 4.06 -11.90
CA PRO A 561 -36.59 5.18 -11.13
C PRO A 561 -35.35 4.80 -10.30
N ASN A 562 -34.26 5.56 -10.41
CA ASN A 562 -32.97 5.28 -9.73
C ASN A 562 -33.08 4.97 -8.23
N HIS A 563 -34.09 5.50 -7.53
CA HIS A 563 -34.29 5.27 -6.09
C HIS A 563 -34.89 3.89 -5.75
N LEU A 564 -35.38 3.15 -6.75
CA LEU A 564 -35.86 1.76 -6.63
C LEU A 564 -34.78 0.73 -7.00
N ILE A 565 -33.68 1.18 -7.61
CA ILE A 565 -32.57 0.31 -8.04
C ILE A 565 -31.59 0.13 -6.87
N ASN A 566 -31.39 -1.13 -6.47
CA ASN A 566 -30.23 -1.55 -5.71
C ASN A 566 -29.14 -2.00 -6.70
N TRP A 567 -28.06 -1.24 -6.81
CA TRP A 567 -26.96 -1.50 -7.75
C TRP A 567 -26.04 -2.65 -7.34
N ALA A 568 -26.21 -3.18 -6.12
CA ALA A 568 -25.53 -4.34 -5.57
C ALA A 568 -26.53 -5.45 -5.15
N ASN A 569 -27.73 -5.48 -5.73
CA ASN A 569 -28.85 -6.32 -5.29
C ASN A 569 -28.52 -7.82 -5.22
N ASP A 570 -27.75 -8.31 -6.19
CA ASP A 570 -27.45 -9.73 -6.37
C ASP A 570 -26.27 -10.21 -5.53
N VAL A 571 -25.47 -9.28 -4.99
CA VAL A 571 -24.29 -9.61 -4.17
C VAL A 571 -24.72 -10.36 -2.92
N ARG A 572 -24.26 -11.61 -2.80
CA ARG A 572 -24.44 -12.48 -1.62
C ARG A 572 -23.17 -12.61 -0.78
N THR A 573 -22.02 -12.25 -1.35
CA THR A 573 -20.72 -12.31 -0.67
C THR A 573 -20.00 -10.98 -0.82
N LEU A 574 -19.58 -10.39 0.29
CA LEU A 574 -18.72 -9.22 0.31
C LEU A 574 -17.37 -9.63 0.91
N ILE A 575 -16.29 -9.44 0.16
CA ILE A 575 -14.92 -9.62 0.62
C ILE A 575 -14.28 -8.24 0.73
N TYR A 576 -14.11 -7.77 1.95
CA TYR A 576 -13.54 -6.47 2.27
C TYR A 576 -12.08 -6.67 2.69
N VAL A 577 -11.14 -6.19 1.89
CA VAL A 577 -9.72 -6.04 2.24
C VAL A 577 -9.48 -4.59 2.68
N SER A 578 -8.75 -4.36 3.77
CA SER A 578 -8.56 -3.00 4.29
C SER A 578 -7.25 -2.78 5.04
N CYS A 579 -6.57 -1.72 4.64
CA CYS A 579 -5.43 -1.12 5.34
C CYS A 579 -5.84 -0.10 6.43
N GLY A 580 -7.14 0.19 6.57
CA GLY A 580 -7.70 1.22 7.44
C GLY A 580 -8.71 0.67 8.45
N PHE A 581 -8.21 0.07 9.54
CA PHE A 581 -9.06 -0.68 10.49
C PHE A 581 -10.23 0.14 11.08
N ASP A 582 -10.03 1.42 11.42
CA ASP A 582 -11.11 2.25 11.99
C ASP A 582 -12.26 2.49 11.01
N ALA A 583 -11.95 2.63 9.71
CA ALA A 583 -12.95 2.75 8.65
C ALA A 583 -13.68 1.42 8.44
N LEU A 584 -12.94 0.32 8.36
CA LEU A 584 -13.50 -1.04 8.29
C LEU A 584 -14.46 -1.31 9.46
N ALA A 585 -14.06 -1.05 10.70
CA ALA A 585 -14.90 -1.29 11.88
C ALA A 585 -16.21 -0.46 11.85
N ARG A 586 -16.11 0.83 11.46
CA ARG A 586 -17.27 1.72 11.27
C ARG A 586 -18.23 1.23 10.17
N GLU A 587 -17.70 0.60 9.13
CA GLU A 587 -18.47 0.15 7.96
C GLU A 587 -19.06 -1.24 8.15
N CYS A 588 -18.31 -2.17 8.75
CA CYS A 588 -18.86 -3.42 9.29
C CYS A 588 -20.01 -3.13 10.26
N ASP A 589 -19.88 -2.16 11.15
CA ASP A 589 -20.97 -1.75 12.06
C ASP A 589 -22.23 -1.28 11.32
N GLN A 590 -22.09 -0.61 10.17
CA GLN A 590 -23.24 -0.19 9.36
C GLN A 590 -23.84 -1.36 8.59
N LEU A 591 -23.00 -2.19 7.95
CA LEU A 591 -23.43 -3.37 7.20
C LEU A 591 -24.19 -4.37 8.09
N LEU A 592 -23.62 -4.73 9.25
CA LEU A 592 -24.20 -5.69 10.19
C LEU A 592 -25.48 -5.17 10.88
N LYS A 593 -25.60 -3.86 11.14
CA LYS A 593 -26.81 -3.26 11.74
C LYS A 593 -27.89 -2.89 10.71
N SER A 594 -27.59 -2.97 9.42
CA SER A 594 -28.54 -2.66 8.35
C SER A 594 -29.56 -3.78 8.15
N ASN A 595 -30.67 -3.45 7.50
CA ASN A 595 -31.68 -4.45 7.08
C ASN A 595 -31.23 -5.28 5.86
N ALA A 596 -29.96 -5.20 5.45
CA ALA A 596 -29.40 -5.95 4.33
C ALA A 596 -29.18 -7.44 4.63
N GLY A 597 -29.17 -7.85 5.92
CA GLY A 597 -28.99 -9.24 6.33
C GLY A 597 -27.54 -9.73 6.31
N TRP A 598 -26.56 -8.84 6.38
CA TRP A 598 -25.14 -9.24 6.42
C TRP A 598 -24.77 -9.95 7.73
N GLU A 599 -24.27 -11.17 7.59
CA GLU A 599 -23.62 -11.96 8.64
C GLU A 599 -22.11 -12.08 8.38
N LEU A 600 -21.34 -12.17 9.46
CA LEU A 600 -19.88 -12.22 9.44
C LEU A 600 -19.39 -13.67 9.37
N GLU A 601 -18.73 -14.07 8.28
CA GLU A 601 -18.20 -15.43 8.12
C GLU A 601 -16.82 -15.58 8.76
N SER A 602 -15.92 -14.62 8.54
CA SER A 602 -14.54 -14.66 9.01
C SER A 602 -13.90 -13.27 9.00
N ALA A 603 -12.94 -13.07 9.91
CA ALA A 603 -12.09 -11.88 9.93
C ALA A 603 -10.64 -12.27 10.24
N THR A 604 -9.70 -11.87 9.39
CA THR A 604 -8.27 -12.17 9.52
C THR A 604 -7.44 -10.88 9.41
N GLY A 605 -6.67 -10.58 10.46
CA GLY A 605 -5.68 -9.50 10.47
C GLY A 605 -4.31 -10.00 10.05
N TYR A 606 -3.68 -9.30 9.12
CA TYR A 606 -2.35 -9.56 8.60
C TYR A 606 -1.39 -8.45 9.03
N VAL A 607 -0.28 -8.84 9.66
CA VAL A 607 0.87 -7.96 9.93
C VAL A 607 1.68 -7.77 8.64
N LEU A 608 1.05 -7.19 7.61
CA LEU A 608 1.61 -7.08 6.26
C LEU A 608 2.89 -6.23 6.22
N PHE A 609 3.03 -5.30 7.17
CA PHE A 609 4.18 -4.42 7.31
C PHE A 609 4.83 -4.56 8.71
N PRO A 610 5.57 -5.67 8.96
CA PRO A 610 6.25 -5.90 10.24
C PRO A 610 7.08 -4.71 10.70
N GLY A 611 6.87 -4.28 11.95
CA GLY A 611 7.52 -3.11 12.54
C GLY A 611 6.70 -1.82 12.52
N SER A 612 5.54 -1.76 11.84
CA SER A 612 4.66 -0.59 11.78
C SER A 612 3.37 -0.77 12.60
N ASN A 613 2.69 0.32 13.00
CA ASN A 613 1.36 0.23 13.63
C ASN A 613 0.28 0.08 12.54
N HIS A 614 0.26 -1.08 11.89
CA HIS A 614 -0.62 -1.34 10.75
C HIS A 614 -1.09 -2.78 10.74
N VAL A 615 -2.36 -2.98 10.42
CA VAL A 615 -2.95 -4.30 10.16
C VAL A 615 -3.71 -4.23 8.84
N GLU A 616 -3.39 -5.15 7.94
CA GLU A 616 -4.18 -5.37 6.72
C GLU A 616 -5.25 -6.40 7.05
N THR A 617 -6.53 -6.07 6.91
CA THR A 617 -7.62 -6.92 7.40
C THR A 617 -8.47 -7.45 6.27
N VAL A 618 -8.70 -8.77 6.24
CA VAL A 618 -9.65 -9.41 5.33
C VAL A 618 -10.90 -9.78 6.13
N VAL A 619 -12.07 -9.34 5.65
CA VAL A 619 -13.37 -9.66 6.22
C VAL A 619 -14.25 -10.26 5.14
N VAL A 620 -14.89 -11.40 5.44
CA VAL A 620 -15.87 -12.04 4.55
C VAL A 620 -17.25 -11.95 5.20
N LEU A 621 -18.19 -11.31 4.51
CA LEU A 621 -19.59 -11.22 4.90
C LEU A 621 -20.50 -11.96 3.90
N ARG A 622 -21.61 -12.51 4.37
CA ARG A 622 -22.63 -13.21 3.57
C ARG A 622 -24.03 -12.63 3.84
N ARG A 623 -24.95 -12.69 2.87
CA ARG A 623 -26.39 -12.36 3.01
C ARG A 623 -27.25 -13.14 2.02
#